data_AF-A0A382ZTX2-F1
#
_entry.id   AF-A0A382ZTX2-F1
#
_cell.length_a   1.000
_cell.length_b   1.000
_cell.length_c   1.000
_cell.angle_alpha   90.00
_cell.angle_beta   90.00
_cell.angle_gamma   90.00
#
_symmetry.space_group_name_H-M   'P 1'
#
loop_
_entity.id
_entity.type
_entity.pdbx_description
1 polymer ?
#
loop_
_entity_poly.entity_id
_entity_poly.type
_entity_poly.pdbx_seq_one_letter_code
_entity_poly.pdbx_strand_id
1 'polypeptide(L)'
;MALEFHKYLKDMRERYTRNTRKLCLILKIPHTAWSKVERGINPPPKPKILKLFSRVVQCKSYEEVELFALAKRWKPSPNTNRPHELLIPPAEAISILGEREYNRRMEASYEA
;
A
#
# COMPACT_ATOMS: atom_id res chain seq x y z
N MET A 1 -9.50 -2.05 20.04
CA MET A 1 -9.25 -2.47 18.63
C MET A 1 -7.87 -1.97 18.25
N ALA A 2 -6.99 -2.84 17.76
CA ALA A 2 -5.66 -2.40 17.30
C ALA A 2 -5.80 -1.51 16.07
N LEU A 3 -5.03 -0.41 16.01
CA LEU A 3 -5.01 0.47 14.84
C LEU A 3 -4.40 -0.29 13.66
N GLU A 4 -5.11 -0.33 12.53
CA GLU A 4 -4.62 -1.00 11.31
C GLU A 4 -3.98 0.02 10.36
N PHE A 5 -2.87 -0.37 9.75
CA PHE A 5 -2.10 0.48 8.84
C PHE A 5 -2.98 1.17 7.77
N HIS A 6 -3.85 0.42 7.09
CA HIS A 6 -4.64 0.93 5.98
C HIS A 6 -5.73 1.91 6.43
N LYS A 7 -6.32 1.70 7.62
CA LYS A 7 -7.28 2.62 8.22
C LYS A 7 -6.60 3.92 8.63
N TYR A 8 -5.42 3.82 9.24
CA TYR A 8 -4.63 4.98 9.62
C TYR A 8 -4.21 5.79 8.40
N LEU A 9 -3.66 5.14 7.37
CA LEU A 9 -3.27 5.77 6.10
C LEU A 9 -4.45 6.51 5.45
N LYS A 10 -5.63 5.88 5.42
CA LYS A 10 -6.85 6.47 4.84
C LYS A 10 -7.32 7.68 5.62
N ASP A 11 -7.33 7.61 6.95
CA ASP A 11 -7.68 8.75 7.82
C ASP A 11 -6.76 9.95 7.57
N MET A 12 -5.45 9.72 7.52
CA MET A 12 -4.47 10.77 7.21
C MET A 12 -4.72 11.40 5.84
N ARG A 13 -5.03 10.58 4.83
CA ARG A 13 -5.40 11.10 3.52
C ARG A 13 -6.65 11.96 3.62
N GLU A 14 -7.72 11.48 4.25
CA GLU A 14 -9.02 12.16 4.29
C GLU A 14 -8.97 13.51 5.00
N ARG A 15 -8.11 13.63 6.02
CA ARG A 15 -7.81 14.90 6.69
C ARG A 15 -7.18 15.93 5.75
N TYR A 16 -6.34 15.49 4.81
CA TYR A 16 -5.67 16.39 3.86
C TYR A 16 -6.48 16.62 2.57
N THR A 17 -6.94 15.54 1.92
CA THR A 17 -7.69 15.61 0.66
C THR A 17 -8.62 14.41 0.47
N ARG A 18 -9.87 14.70 0.09
CA ARG A 18 -10.81 13.69 -0.40
C ARG A 18 -10.52 13.24 -1.83
N ASN A 19 -9.70 13.99 -2.58
CA ASN A 19 -9.41 13.69 -3.97
C ASN A 19 -8.20 12.74 -4.10
N THR A 20 -8.48 11.44 -4.01
CA THR A 20 -7.47 10.38 -4.12
C THR A 20 -6.74 10.40 -5.46
N ARG A 21 -7.41 10.78 -6.56
CA ARG A 21 -6.77 10.85 -7.90
C ARG A 21 -5.66 11.90 -7.95
N LYS A 22 -5.90 13.09 -7.41
CA LYS A 22 -4.88 14.15 -7.33
C LYS A 22 -3.69 13.73 -6.47
N LEU A 23 -3.94 13.08 -5.33
CA LEU A 23 -2.88 12.52 -4.48
C LEU A 23 -2.04 11.50 -5.26
N CYS A 24 -2.69 10.57 -5.95
CA CYS A 24 -2.02 9.53 -6.73
C CYS A 24 -1.11 10.11 -7.83
N LEU A 25 -1.52 11.20 -8.48
CA LEU A 25 -0.67 11.92 -9.43
C LEU A 25 0.60 12.48 -8.78
N ILE A 26 0.47 13.08 -7.59
CA ILE A 26 1.61 13.62 -6.82
C ILE A 26 2.56 12.49 -6.40
N LEU A 27 1.99 11.37 -5.93
CA LEU A 27 2.75 10.21 -5.48
C LEU A 27 3.34 9.38 -6.64
N LYS A 28 2.94 9.67 -7.88
CA LYS A 28 3.29 8.90 -9.10
C LYS A 28 2.91 7.42 -8.99
N ILE A 29 1.71 7.15 -8.47
CA ILE A 29 1.18 5.79 -8.28
C ILE A 29 -0.17 5.68 -8.98
N PRO A 30 -0.47 4.54 -9.65
CA PRO A 30 -1.79 4.32 -10.21
C PRO A 30 -2.88 4.38 -9.12
N HIS A 31 -3.98 5.08 -9.41
CA HIS A 31 -5.10 5.21 -8.47
C HIS A 31 -5.67 3.86 -8.02
N THR A 32 -5.70 2.88 -8.93
CA THR A 32 -6.14 1.51 -8.65
C THR A 32 -5.25 0.84 -7.60
N ALA A 33 -3.93 1.00 -7.70
CA ALA A 33 -2.97 0.48 -6.73
C ALA A 33 -3.14 1.13 -5.36
N TRP A 34 -3.22 2.46 -5.32
CA TRP A 34 -3.43 3.19 -4.07
C TRP A 34 -4.74 2.80 -3.38
N SER A 35 -5.83 2.68 -4.15
CA SER A 35 -7.13 2.29 -3.62
C SER A 35 -7.13 0.89 -2.96
N LYS A 36 -6.31 -0.04 -3.43
CA LYS A 36 -6.17 -1.36 -2.79
C LYS A 36 -5.30 -1.31 -1.53
N VAL A 37 -4.31 -0.42 -1.47
CA VAL A 37 -3.54 -0.15 -0.24
C VAL A 37 -4.46 0.39 0.85
N GLU A 38 -5.31 1.38 0.53
CA GLU A 38 -6.28 1.93 1.49
C GLU A 38 -7.34 0.92 1.94
N ARG A 39 -7.61 -0.10 1.13
CA ARG A 39 -8.50 -1.22 1.48
C ARG A 39 -7.82 -2.31 2.29
N GLY A 40 -6.51 -2.22 2.53
CA GLY A 40 -5.74 -3.26 3.23
C GLY A 40 -5.53 -4.55 2.43
N ILE A 41 -6.02 -4.59 1.18
CA ILE A 41 -5.79 -5.71 0.25
C ILE A 41 -4.30 -5.78 -0.08
N ASN A 42 -3.69 -4.62 -0.30
CA ASN A 42 -2.34 -4.52 -0.79
C ASN A 42 -1.34 -4.21 0.31
N PRO A 43 -0.09 -4.71 0.20
CA PRO A 43 0.94 -4.40 1.17
C PRO A 43 1.25 -2.90 1.22
N PRO A 44 1.84 -2.43 2.33
CA PRO A 44 2.32 -1.06 2.45
C PRO A 44 3.24 -0.68 1.28
N PRO A 45 3.11 0.54 0.73
CA PRO A 45 4.00 1.02 -0.32
C PRO A 45 5.46 1.07 0.14
N LYS A 46 6.40 1.16 -0.81
CA LYS A 46 7.82 1.32 -0.51
C LYS A 46 8.04 2.49 0.47
N PRO A 47 8.99 2.42 1.41
CA PRO A 47 9.24 3.48 2.40
C PRO A 47 9.41 4.88 1.80
N LYS A 48 10.02 4.99 0.60
CA LYS A 48 10.16 6.25 -0.14
C LYS A 48 8.81 6.87 -0.52
N ILE A 49 7.84 6.05 -0.91
CA ILE A 49 6.48 6.49 -1.24
C ILE A 49 5.77 6.92 0.04
N LEU A 50 5.87 6.14 1.12
CA LEU A 50 5.27 6.49 2.40
C LEU A 50 5.82 7.80 2.96
N LYS A 51 7.13 8.02 2.83
CA LYS A 51 7.77 9.29 3.22
C LYS A 51 7.30 10.46 2.37
N LEU A 52 7.13 10.26 1.06
CA LEU A 52 6.55 11.29 0.18
C LEU A 52 5.10 11.58 0.56
N PHE A 53 4.30 10.55 0.80
CA PHE A 53 2.93 10.68 1.30
C PHE A 53 2.90 11.51 2.59
N SER A 54 3.74 11.17 3.58
CA SER A 54 3.79 11.89 4.85
C SER A 54 4.11 13.37 4.69
N ARG A 55 4.99 13.71 3.74
CA ARG A 55 5.28 15.11 3.40
C ARG A 55 4.09 15.81 2.74
N VAL A 56 3.38 15.13 1.84
CA VAL A 56 2.23 15.70 1.11
C VAL A 56 1.07 15.98 2.05
N VAL A 57 0.73 15.02 2.92
CA VAL A 57 -0.37 15.19 3.88
C VAL A 57 0.01 16.00 5.12
N GLN A 58 1.23 16.53 5.17
CA GLN A 58 1.77 17.33 6.27
C GLN A 58 1.68 16.60 7.62
N CYS A 59 2.05 15.31 7.64
CA CYS A 59 2.10 14.51 8.86
C CYS A 59 2.98 15.18 9.91
N LYS A 60 2.54 15.13 11.17
CA LYS A 60 3.42 15.41 12.30
C LYS A 60 4.40 14.24 12.49
N SER A 61 5.54 14.51 13.11
CA SER A 61 6.60 13.51 13.30
C SER A 61 6.13 12.24 14.03
N TYR A 62 5.23 12.38 15.02
CA TYR A 62 4.69 11.23 15.73
C TYR A 62 3.78 10.36 14.84
N GLU A 63 3.01 10.99 13.95
CA GLU A 63 2.12 10.28 13.04
C GLU A 63 2.91 9.54 11.97
N GLU A 64 4.01 10.13 11.49
CA GLU A 64 4.93 9.47 10.59
C GLU A 64 5.54 8.21 11.25
N VAL A 65 6.06 8.33 12.47
CA VAL A 65 6.61 7.19 13.22
C VAL A 65 5.58 6.08 13.42
N GLU A 66 4.35 6.45 13.78
CA GLU A 66 3.24 5.51 13.93
C GLU A 66 2.88 4.82 12.60
N LEU A 67 2.78 5.58 11.50
CA LEU A 67 2.52 5.04 10.16
C LEU A 67 3.57 3.99 9.77
N PHE A 68 4.85 4.27 9.99
CA PHE A 68 5.94 3.32 9.70
C PHE A 68 5.93 2.11 10.63
N ALA A 69 5.60 2.28 11.91
CA ALA A 69 5.47 1.17 12.84
C ALA A 69 4.31 0.23 12.46
N LEU A 70 3.17 0.81 12.04
CA LEU A 70 2.02 0.06 11.54
C LEU A 70 2.31 -0.64 10.22
N ALA A 71 3.04 0.00 9.30
CA ALA A 71 3.47 -0.62 8.06
C ALA A 71 4.31 -1.88 8.30
N LYS A 72 5.21 -1.86 9.31
CA LYS A 72 6.02 -3.04 9.68
C LYS A 72 5.18 -4.18 10.28
N ARG A 73 4.08 -3.84 10.96
CA ARG A 73 3.16 -4.80 11.59
C ARG A 73 2.00 -5.20 10.69
N TRP A 74 2.00 -4.75 9.43
CA TRP A 74 0.94 -5.06 8.48
C TRP A 74 0.88 -6.57 8.26
N LYS A 75 -0.35 -7.10 8.27
CA LYS A 75 -0.65 -8.50 7.99
C LYS A 75 -1.44 -8.60 6.69
N PRO A 76 -1.16 -9.60 5.84
CA PRO A 76 -1.95 -9.83 4.64
C PRO A 76 -3.39 -10.15 5.00
N SER A 77 -4.31 -9.62 4.21
CA SER A 77 -5.74 -9.97 4.27
C SER A 77 -6.01 -11.22 3.42
N PRO A 78 -7.14 -11.93 3.63
CA PRO A 78 -7.54 -13.05 2.75
C PRO A 78 -7.76 -12.66 1.28
N ASN A 79 -7.82 -11.37 0.98
CA ASN A 79 -7.96 -10.83 -0.38
C ASN A 79 -6.61 -10.42 -0.97
N THR A 80 -5.55 -10.37 -0.17
CA THR A 80 -4.19 -10.06 -0.63
C THR A 80 -3.74 -11.10 -1.66
N ASN A 81 -3.33 -10.65 -2.84
CA ASN A 81 -2.82 -11.48 -3.95
C ASN A 81 -3.82 -12.48 -4.56
N ARG A 82 -5.14 -12.27 -4.41
CA ARG A 82 -6.10 -13.05 -5.20
C ARG A 82 -5.80 -12.86 -6.71
N PRO A 83 -5.93 -13.90 -7.55
CA PRO A 83 -5.56 -13.82 -8.97
C PRO A 83 -6.28 -12.69 -9.74
N HIS A 84 -7.51 -12.38 -9.37
CA HIS A 84 -8.29 -11.28 -9.95
C HIS A 84 -7.96 -9.89 -9.34
N GLU A 85 -7.16 -9.85 -8.27
CA GLU A 85 -6.76 -8.63 -7.55
C GLU A 85 -5.26 -8.31 -7.64
N LEU A 86 -4.45 -9.10 -8.34
CA LEU A 86 -3.07 -8.71 -8.69
C LEU A 86 -3.11 -7.35 -9.41
N LEU A 87 -2.37 -6.39 -8.88
CA LEU A 87 -2.50 -4.97 -9.26
C LEU A 87 -1.88 -4.59 -10.59
N ILE A 88 -1.20 -5.53 -11.20
CA ILE A 88 -0.28 -5.28 -12.27
C ILE A 88 -0.31 -6.57 -13.11
N PRO A 89 -0.45 -6.48 -14.44
CA PRO A 89 -0.25 -7.64 -15.31
C PRO A 89 1.08 -8.32 -14.94
N PRO A 90 1.19 -9.66 -14.98
CA PRO A 90 2.40 -10.37 -14.56
C PRO A 90 3.69 -9.77 -15.12
N ALA A 91 3.67 -9.35 -16.38
CA ALA A 91 4.80 -8.70 -17.05
C ALA A 91 5.32 -7.44 -16.33
N GLU A 92 4.42 -6.54 -15.92
CA GLU A 92 4.79 -5.32 -15.21
C GLU A 92 5.17 -5.62 -13.75
N ALA A 93 4.54 -6.62 -13.10
CA ALA A 93 4.83 -7.01 -11.72
C ALA A 93 6.21 -7.67 -11.58
N ILE A 94 6.54 -8.55 -12.53
CA ILE A 94 7.82 -9.23 -12.65
C ILE A 94 8.96 -8.21 -12.86
N SER A 95 8.74 -7.19 -13.68
CA SER A 95 9.75 -6.16 -13.92
C SER A 95 10.09 -5.34 -12.65
N ILE A 96 9.13 -5.16 -11.74
CA ILE A 96 9.27 -4.35 -10.51
C ILE A 96 9.81 -5.17 -9.33
N LEU A 97 9.38 -6.44 -9.21
CA LEU A 97 9.70 -7.32 -8.09
C LEU A 97 10.86 -8.28 -8.39
N GLY A 98 11.11 -8.56 -9.67
CA GLY A 98 11.90 -9.70 -10.12
C GLY A 98 11.06 -10.97 -10.17
N GLU A 99 11.28 -11.79 -11.19
CA GLU A 99 10.49 -12.99 -11.49
C GLU A 99 10.46 -13.99 -10.32
N ARG A 100 11.59 -14.16 -9.65
CA ARG A 100 11.74 -15.08 -8.52
C ARG A 100 10.94 -14.67 -7.29
N GLU A 101 10.90 -13.38 -6.97
CA GLU A 101 10.16 -12.84 -5.83
C GLU A 101 8.66 -12.77 -6.13
N TYR A 102 8.29 -12.51 -7.39
CA TYR A 102 6.91 -12.62 -7.85
C TYR A 102 6.39 -14.06 -7.70
N ASN A 103 7.13 -15.05 -8.20
CA ASN A 103 6.75 -16.46 -8.12
C ASN A 103 6.66 -16.95 -6.67
N ARG A 104 7.63 -16.58 -5.81
CA ARG A 104 7.58 -16.92 -4.38
C ARG A 104 6.32 -16.38 -3.69
N ARG A 105 5.89 -15.17 -4.05
CA ARG A 105 4.67 -14.55 -3.50
C ARG A 105 3.39 -15.17 -4.08
N MET A 106 3.43 -15.63 -5.32
CA MET A 106 2.34 -16.40 -5.93
C MET A 106 2.21 -17.78 -5.29
N GLU A 107 3.30 -18.52 -5.13
CA GLU A 107 3.33 -19.83 -4.46
C GLU A 107 2.80 -19.74 -3.03
N ALA A 108 3.29 -18.76 -2.25
CA ALA A 108 2.79 -18.51 -0.90
C ALA A 108 1.30 -18.11 -0.84
N SER A 109 0.70 -17.67 -1.96
CA SER A 109 -0.74 -17.37 -2.04
C SER A 109 -1.60 -18.61 -2.35
N TYR A 110 -1.01 -19.68 -2.90
CA TYR A 110 -1.70 -20.94 -3.17
C TYR A 110 -1.65 -21.90 -1.98
N GLU A 111 -0.68 -21.74 -1.07
CA GLU A 111 -0.51 -22.58 0.12
C GLU A 111 -1.32 -22.12 1.36
N ALA A 112 -2.00 -20.97 1.28
CA ALA A 112 -2.79 -20.37 2.37
C ALA A 112 -4.30 -20.52 2.16
#